data_AF-A0A3B9PM37-F1
#
_entry.id   AF-A0A3B9PM37-F1
#
_cell.length_a   1.000
_cell.length_b   1.000
_cell.length_c   1.000
_cell.angle_alpha   90.00
_cell.angle_beta   90.00
_cell.angle_gamma   90.00
#
_symmetry.space_group_name_H-M   'P 1'
#
loop_
_entity.id
_entity.type
_entity.pdbx_description
1 polymer ?
#
loop_
_entity_poly.entity_id
_entity_poly.type
_entity_poly.pdbx_seq_one_letter_code
_entity_poly.pdbx_strand_id
1 'polypeptide(L)'
;MLIDSHVHLDAAEFAADRDHVIGDARAAGVAGFVVPAVDRGNFDAVLDLAEERHDVCPALGIHPMYVMGAHEHDLETLDAYLARGLARAVGEIGLDHFVTDIDQGRQLEFFVAQLKLARRHGLPVILHVRRAVDPILKQLRRIGVRGGIAHA
;
A
#
# COMPACT_ATOMS: atom_id res chain seq x y z
N MET A 1 20.61 8.32 -8.02
CA MET A 1 19.25 7.95 -8.46
C MET A 1 18.36 8.00 -7.23
N LEU A 2 17.39 8.90 -7.19
CA LEU A 2 16.42 8.99 -6.09
C LEU A 2 15.17 8.19 -6.44
N ILE A 3 14.60 7.51 -5.45
CA ILE A 3 13.31 6.82 -5.58
C ILE A 3 12.41 7.41 -4.51
N ASP A 4 11.25 7.90 -4.92
CA ASP A 4 10.18 8.20 -3.97
C ASP A 4 9.53 6.87 -3.58
N SER A 5 9.81 6.41 -2.36
CA SER A 5 9.35 5.11 -1.89
C SER A 5 7.89 5.11 -1.45
N HIS A 6 7.21 6.25 -1.44
CA HIS A 6 5.80 6.35 -1.04
C HIS A 6 5.13 7.63 -1.54
N VAL A 7 4.33 7.54 -2.60
CA VAL A 7 3.56 8.68 -3.11
C VAL A 7 2.20 8.24 -3.66
N HIS A 8 1.13 8.95 -3.31
CA HIS A 8 -0.22 8.68 -3.81
C HIS A 8 -0.51 9.49 -5.09
N LEU A 9 0.24 9.22 -6.16
CA LEU A 9 0.03 9.88 -7.46
C LEU A 9 -1.35 9.53 -8.06
N ASP A 10 -1.95 8.42 -7.64
CA ASP A 10 -3.31 7.99 -8.00
C ASP A 10 -4.41 8.88 -7.38
N ALA A 11 -4.08 9.65 -6.34
CA ALA A 11 -5.04 10.49 -5.62
C ALA A 11 -5.74 11.50 -6.54
N ALA A 12 -7.01 11.79 -6.20
CA ALA A 12 -7.86 12.67 -6.99
C ALA A 12 -7.35 14.12 -6.99
N GLU A 13 -6.63 14.52 -5.94
CA GLU A 13 -6.00 15.83 -5.78
C GLU A 13 -5.00 16.12 -6.90
N PHE A 14 -4.36 15.09 -7.47
CA PHE A 14 -3.44 15.24 -8.59
C PHE A 14 -4.13 15.09 -9.95
N ALA A 15 -5.44 14.84 -10.03
CA ALA A 15 -6.09 14.55 -11.30
C ALA A 15 -5.93 15.67 -12.35
N ALA A 16 -5.79 16.93 -11.92
CA ALA A 16 -5.65 18.08 -12.80
C ALA A 16 -4.22 18.29 -13.33
N ASP A 17 -3.20 17.84 -12.60
CA ASP A 17 -1.80 18.22 -12.84
C ASP A 17 -0.77 17.08 -12.66
N ARG A 18 -1.23 15.83 -12.51
CA ARG A 18 -0.39 14.63 -12.27
C ARG A 18 0.83 14.55 -13.19
N ASP A 19 0.64 14.72 -14.49
CA ASP A 19 1.75 14.62 -15.46
C ASP A 19 2.79 15.72 -15.26
N HIS A 20 2.34 16.91 -14.86
CA HIS A 20 3.23 18.02 -14.55
C HIS A 20 4.02 17.75 -13.27
N VAL A 21 3.35 17.30 -12.20
CA VAL A 21 3.99 16.93 -10.92
C VAL A 21 5.04 15.84 -11.10
N ILE A 22 4.72 14.80 -11.87
CA ILE A 22 5.68 13.73 -12.19
C ILE A 22 6.85 14.27 -13.02
N GLY A 23 6.57 15.15 -13.99
CA GLY A 23 7.59 15.82 -14.79
C GLY A 23 8.58 16.63 -13.95
N ASP A 24 8.07 17.42 -13.01
CA ASP A 24 8.88 18.22 -12.08
C ASP A 24 9.73 17.33 -11.17
N ALA A 25 9.16 16.25 -10.63
CA ALA A 25 9.90 15.30 -9.80
C ALA A 25 11.05 14.63 -10.58
N ARG A 26 10.81 14.25 -11.85
CA ARG A 26 11.85 13.72 -12.74
C ARG A 26 12.94 14.74 -13.02
N ALA A 27 12.58 15.99 -13.30
CA ALA A 27 13.54 17.08 -13.50
C ALA A 27 14.40 17.35 -12.25
N ALA A 28 13.85 17.11 -11.06
CA ALA A 28 14.56 17.19 -9.79
C ALA A 28 15.42 15.93 -9.47
N GLY A 29 15.41 14.90 -10.32
CA GLY A 29 16.25 13.71 -10.20
C GLY A 29 15.59 12.49 -9.54
N VAL A 30 14.27 12.52 -9.31
CA VAL A 30 13.49 11.34 -8.92
C VAL A 30 13.31 10.44 -10.13
N ALA A 31 13.77 9.19 -10.02
CA ALA A 31 13.82 8.23 -11.13
C ALA A 31 12.82 7.08 -10.97
N GLY A 32 12.02 7.08 -9.90
CA GLY A 32 11.02 6.06 -9.67
C GLY A 32 10.09 6.43 -8.52
N PHE A 33 8.86 5.93 -8.60
CA PHE A 33 7.76 6.24 -7.69
C PHE A 33 7.09 4.95 -7.25
N VAL A 34 7.06 4.68 -5.96
CA VAL A 34 6.27 3.57 -5.41
C VAL A 34 4.90 4.13 -5.02
N VAL A 35 3.85 3.62 -5.66
CA VAL A 35 2.48 4.13 -5.52
C VAL A 35 1.64 3.05 -4.85
N PRO A 36 1.32 3.20 -3.55
CA PRO A 36 0.47 2.26 -2.84
C PRO A 36 -1.01 2.64 -2.94
N ALA A 37 -1.83 1.63 -3.20
CA ALA A 37 -3.27 1.72 -3.03
C ALA A 37 -3.64 1.92 -1.54
N VAL A 38 -4.84 2.47 -1.30
CA VAL A 38 -5.35 2.69 0.07
C VAL A 38 -6.63 1.91 0.33
N ASP A 39 -7.36 1.50 -0.70
CA ASP A 39 -8.52 0.63 -0.59
C ASP A 39 -8.70 -0.22 -1.86
N ARG A 40 -9.70 -1.10 -1.89
CA ARG A 40 -9.99 -1.91 -3.08
C ARG A 40 -10.36 -1.04 -4.30
N GLY A 41 -11.01 0.10 -4.07
CA GLY A 41 -11.54 0.98 -5.10
C GLY A 41 -10.46 1.64 -5.95
N ASN A 42 -9.24 1.81 -5.45
CA ASN A 42 -8.13 2.41 -6.20
C ASN A 42 -7.13 1.41 -6.79
N PHE A 43 -7.37 0.09 -6.73
CA PHE A 43 -6.44 -0.89 -7.30
C PHE A 43 -6.20 -0.70 -8.80
N ASP A 44 -7.26 -0.55 -9.60
CA ASP A 44 -7.11 -0.37 -11.05
C ASP A 44 -6.43 0.95 -11.37
N ALA A 45 -6.77 2.05 -10.69
CA ALA A 45 -6.12 3.34 -10.90
C ALA A 45 -4.60 3.30 -10.65
N VAL A 46 -4.15 2.59 -9.62
CA VAL A 46 -2.73 2.39 -9.32
C VAL A 46 -2.05 1.51 -10.38
N LEU A 47 -2.71 0.46 -10.85
CA LEU A 47 -2.19 -0.41 -11.90
C LEU A 47 -2.12 0.28 -13.26
N ASP A 48 -3.15 1.02 -13.65
CA ASP A 48 -3.22 1.79 -14.89
C ASP A 48 -2.10 2.84 -14.92
N LEU A 49 -1.87 3.53 -13.78
CA LEU A 49 -0.77 4.49 -13.65
C LEU A 49 0.60 3.84 -13.92
N ALA A 50 0.80 2.61 -13.42
CA ALA A 50 2.02 1.84 -13.63
C ALA A 50 2.15 1.26 -15.04
N GLU A 51 1.04 0.93 -15.70
CA GLU A 51 1.03 0.50 -17.08
C GLU A 51 1.44 1.64 -18.03
N GLU A 52 0.96 2.85 -17.76
CA GLU A 52 1.29 4.05 -18.54
C GLU A 52 2.73 4.54 -18.31
N ARG A 53 3.37 4.19 -17.18
CA ARG A 53 4.66 4.78 -16.75
C ARG A 53 5.60 3.71 -16.15
N HIS A 54 6.68 3.42 -16.89
CA HIS A 54 7.69 2.42 -16.51
C HIS A 54 8.44 2.69 -15.19
N ASP A 55 8.47 3.94 -14.72
CA ASP A 55 9.10 4.37 -13.48
C ASP A 55 8.14 4.35 -12.28
N VAL A 56 6.88 3.92 -12.47
CA VAL A 56 5.92 3.72 -11.40
C VAL A 56 5.89 2.24 -10.99
N CYS A 57 6.03 1.99 -9.68
CA CYS A 57 5.98 0.68 -9.05
C CYS A 57 4.71 0.58 -8.20
N PRO A 58 3.71 -0.21 -8.62
CA PRO A 58 2.44 -0.29 -7.92
C PRO A 58 2.55 -1.20 -6.69
N ALA A 59 1.91 -0.80 -5.59
CA ALA A 59 1.65 -1.65 -4.44
C ALA A 59 0.15 -1.68 -4.15
N LEU A 60 -0.37 -2.86 -3.78
CA LEU A 60 -1.80 -3.05 -3.54
C LEU A 60 -2.06 -3.48 -2.10
N GLY A 61 -3.01 -2.82 -1.44
CA GLY A 61 -3.34 -3.04 -0.04
C GLY A 61 -4.51 -2.17 0.38
N ILE A 62 -5.07 -2.49 1.54
CA ILE A 62 -6.15 -1.77 2.19
C ILE A 62 -5.58 -1.14 3.46
N HIS A 63 -5.53 0.19 3.44
CA HIS A 63 -4.95 1.03 4.47
C HIS A 63 -5.79 0.97 5.76
N PRO A 64 -5.18 1.01 6.96
CA PRO A 64 -5.88 0.95 8.26
C PRO A 64 -7.06 1.91 8.43
N MET A 65 -7.05 3.06 7.74
CA MET A 65 -8.18 4.00 7.79
C MET A 65 -9.38 3.61 6.93
N TYR A 66 -9.20 2.70 5.97
CA TYR A 66 -10.24 2.26 5.05
C TYR A 66 -10.85 0.90 5.44
N VAL A 67 -10.21 0.15 6.34
CA VAL A 67 -10.70 -1.19 6.74
C VAL A 67 -12.09 -1.17 7.37
N MET A 68 -12.53 -0.04 7.95
CA MET A 68 -13.88 0.08 8.52
C MET A 68 -14.98 -0.07 7.47
N GLY A 69 -14.74 0.42 6.25
CA GLY A 69 -15.66 0.28 5.12
C GLY A 69 -15.40 -0.94 4.24
N ALA A 70 -14.28 -1.64 4.45
CA ALA A 70 -13.92 -2.83 3.68
C ALA A 70 -14.69 -4.06 4.16
N HIS A 71 -14.87 -5.05 3.29
CA HIS A 71 -15.50 -6.34 3.56
C HIS A 71 -14.46 -7.47 3.43
N GLU A 72 -14.74 -8.65 3.99
CA GLU A 72 -13.85 -9.81 3.86
C GLU A 72 -13.58 -10.17 2.39
N HIS A 73 -14.58 -10.02 1.51
CA HIS A 73 -14.42 -10.25 0.07
C HIS A 73 -13.42 -9.28 -0.60
N ASP A 74 -13.13 -8.12 0.00
CA ASP A 74 -12.10 -7.22 -0.51
C ASP A 74 -10.69 -7.82 -0.34
N LEU A 75 -10.48 -8.70 0.67
CA LEU A 75 -9.23 -9.47 0.82
C LEU A 75 -9.10 -10.56 -0.25
N GLU A 76 -10.21 -11.18 -0.65
CA GLU A 76 -10.24 -12.13 -1.77
C GLU A 76 -9.98 -11.40 -3.10
N THR A 77 -10.53 -10.21 -3.26
CA THR A 77 -10.24 -9.35 -4.41
C THR A 77 -8.77 -8.96 -4.46
N LEU A 78 -8.20 -8.51 -3.34
CA LEU A 78 -6.78 -8.21 -3.23
C LEU A 78 -5.94 -9.43 -3.62
N ASP A 79 -6.27 -10.62 -3.14
CA ASP A 79 -5.59 -11.85 -3.52
C ASP A 79 -5.61 -12.13 -5.02
N ALA A 80 -6.78 -11.98 -5.66
CA ALA A 80 -6.93 -12.15 -7.10
C ALA A 80 -6.10 -11.11 -7.88
N TYR A 81 -6.02 -9.87 -7.39
CA TYR A 81 -5.19 -8.82 -8.00
C TYR A 81 -3.70 -9.12 -7.86
N LEU A 82 -3.24 -9.56 -6.69
CA LEU A 82 -1.84 -9.94 -6.47
C LEU A 82 -1.43 -11.12 -7.36
N ALA A 83 -2.35 -12.06 -7.61
CA ALA A 83 -2.12 -13.20 -8.51
C ALA A 83 -1.87 -12.80 -9.99
N ARG A 84 -2.26 -11.57 -10.40
CA ARG A 84 -1.94 -11.03 -11.73
C ARG A 84 -0.44 -10.76 -11.90
N GLY A 85 0.33 -10.67 -10.81
CA GLY A 85 1.78 -10.46 -10.85
C GLY A 85 2.23 -9.03 -11.22
N LEU A 86 1.30 -8.07 -11.22
CA LEU A 86 1.58 -6.67 -11.56
C LEU A 86 2.10 -5.85 -10.36
N ALA A 87 1.62 -6.16 -9.15
CA ALA A 87 2.03 -5.49 -7.92
C ALA A 87 3.48 -5.84 -7.51
N ARG A 88 4.20 -4.86 -6.96
CA ARG A 88 5.58 -5.00 -6.45
C ARG A 88 5.67 -5.14 -4.93
N ALA A 89 4.63 -4.75 -4.21
CA ALA A 89 4.49 -4.93 -2.77
C ALA A 89 3.02 -5.05 -2.36
N VAL A 90 2.77 -5.55 -1.15
CA VAL A 90 1.47 -5.43 -0.50
C VAL A 90 1.48 -4.19 0.40
N GLY A 91 0.66 -3.20 0.07
CA GLY A 91 0.71 -1.88 0.66
C GLY A 91 -0.24 -0.91 -0.01
N GLU A 92 -0.78 0.07 0.69
CA GLU A 92 -0.46 0.44 2.07
C GLU A 92 -1.26 -0.39 3.08
N ILE A 93 -0.60 -1.00 4.06
CA ILE A 93 -1.23 -1.82 5.09
C ILE A 93 -0.65 -1.47 6.45
N GLY A 94 -1.35 -1.71 7.55
CA GLY A 94 -0.76 -1.44 8.86
C GLY A 94 -1.77 -1.15 9.94
N LEU A 95 -1.36 -0.34 10.91
CA LEU A 95 -2.14 0.00 12.10
C LEU A 95 -2.01 1.51 12.38
N ASP A 96 -3.14 2.14 12.68
CA ASP A 96 -3.20 3.52 13.15
C ASP A 96 -3.94 3.55 14.49
N HIS A 97 -3.20 3.72 15.59
CA HIS A 97 -3.75 3.84 16.94
C HIS A 97 -3.80 5.31 17.41
N PHE A 98 -3.64 6.27 16.51
CA PHE A 98 -3.81 7.68 16.84
C PHE A 98 -5.29 8.09 16.80
N VAL A 99 -6.04 7.60 15.81
CA VAL A 99 -7.47 7.86 15.69
C VAL A 99 -8.22 7.03 16.74
N THR A 100 -9.07 7.68 17.54
CA THR A 100 -9.69 7.07 18.73
C THR A 100 -11.01 6.35 18.45
N ASP A 101 -11.69 6.70 17.36
CA ASP A 101 -13.06 6.23 17.06
C ASP A 101 -13.08 5.12 16.00
N ILE A 102 -12.08 4.25 16.01
CA ILE A 102 -11.89 3.16 15.05
C ILE A 102 -11.66 1.82 15.76
N ASP A 103 -12.17 0.75 15.16
CA ASP A 103 -11.99 -0.61 15.68
C ASP A 103 -10.56 -1.12 15.41
N GLN A 104 -9.71 -1.04 16.43
CA GLN A 104 -8.33 -1.56 16.38
C GLN A 104 -8.26 -3.07 16.15
N GLY A 105 -9.28 -3.83 16.58
CA GLY A 105 -9.38 -5.26 16.34
C GLY A 105 -9.55 -5.55 14.85
N ARG A 106 -10.42 -4.80 14.18
CA ARG A 106 -10.63 -4.88 12.73
C ARG A 106 -9.38 -4.45 11.94
N GLN A 107 -8.68 -3.40 12.36
CA GLN A 107 -7.38 -3.06 11.76
C GLN A 107 -6.37 -4.21 11.87
N LEU A 108 -6.27 -4.82 13.06
CA LEU A 108 -5.37 -5.95 13.27
C LEU A 108 -5.73 -7.16 12.43
N GLU A 109 -7.02 -7.45 12.27
CA GLU A 109 -7.51 -8.53 11.43
C GLU A 109 -7.10 -8.35 9.96
N PHE A 110 -7.42 -7.19 9.38
CA PHE A 110 -7.06 -6.86 8.00
C PHE A 110 -5.55 -6.82 7.81
N PHE A 111 -4.81 -6.23 8.74
CA PHE A 111 -3.35 -6.20 8.70
C PHE A 111 -2.77 -7.62 8.68
N VAL A 112 -3.22 -8.50 9.57
CA VAL A 112 -2.78 -9.90 9.64
C VAL A 112 -3.14 -10.66 8.35
N ALA A 113 -4.33 -10.45 7.80
CA ALA A 113 -4.74 -11.08 6.55
C ALA A 113 -3.81 -10.66 5.40
N GLN A 114 -3.54 -9.36 5.26
CA GLN A 114 -2.70 -8.83 4.20
C GLN A 114 -1.22 -9.23 4.34
N LEU A 115 -0.69 -9.36 5.57
CA LEU A 115 0.63 -9.96 5.79
C LEU A 115 0.70 -11.42 5.30
N LYS A 116 -0.37 -12.21 5.49
CA LYS A 116 -0.43 -13.58 4.95
C LYS A 116 -0.47 -13.58 3.43
N LEU A 117 -1.16 -12.62 2.80
CA LEU A 117 -1.16 -12.44 1.35
C LEU A 117 0.24 -12.10 0.83
N ALA A 118 0.92 -11.14 1.45
CA ALA A 118 2.29 -10.77 1.11
C ALA A 118 3.23 -11.98 1.14
N ARG A 119 3.15 -12.78 2.22
CA ARG A 119 3.94 -14.01 2.35
C ARG A 119 3.61 -15.03 1.26
N ARG A 120 2.31 -15.26 1.00
CA ARG A 120 1.86 -16.23 -0.01
C ARG A 120 2.35 -15.86 -1.42
N HIS A 121 2.31 -14.58 -1.76
CA HIS A 121 2.77 -14.08 -3.07
C HIS A 121 4.27 -13.76 -3.12
N GLY A 122 5.00 -13.96 -2.03
CA GLY A 122 6.44 -13.70 -1.96
C GLY A 122 6.81 -12.22 -2.12
N LEU A 123 5.89 -11.32 -1.77
CA LEU A 123 6.02 -9.87 -1.91
C LEU A 123 6.50 -9.19 -0.61
N PRO A 124 7.27 -8.09 -0.71
CA PRO A 124 7.52 -7.22 0.43
C PRO A 124 6.26 -6.43 0.82
N VAL A 125 6.31 -5.72 1.95
CA VAL A 125 5.20 -4.91 2.48
C VAL A 125 5.55 -3.42 2.57
N ILE A 126 4.55 -2.56 2.43
CA ILE A 126 4.64 -1.12 2.75
C ILE A 126 3.71 -0.87 3.94
N LEU A 127 4.30 -0.46 5.06
CA LEU A 127 3.61 -0.40 6.35
C LEU A 127 3.29 1.03 6.77
N HIS A 128 2.01 1.32 7.01
CA HIS A 128 1.57 2.45 7.83
C HIS A 128 1.73 2.12 9.30
N VAL A 129 2.50 2.92 10.03
CA VAL A 129 2.72 2.69 11.46
C VAL A 129 2.52 3.97 12.25
N ARG A 130 1.36 4.10 12.89
CA ARG A 130 1.07 5.27 13.75
C ARG A 130 0.66 4.86 15.15
N ARG A 131 1.51 5.17 16.14
CA ARG A 131 1.34 4.76 17.57
C ARG A 131 1.12 3.25 17.77
N ALA A 132 1.61 2.43 16.83
CA ALA A 132 1.32 1.00 16.76
C ALA A 132 2.58 0.14 16.48
N VAL A 133 3.78 0.62 16.82
CA VAL A 133 5.05 -0.07 16.53
C VAL A 133 5.08 -1.49 17.12
N ASP A 134 4.74 -1.64 18.40
CA ASP A 134 4.77 -2.93 19.09
C ASP A 134 3.83 -3.99 18.47
N PRO A 135 2.53 -3.71 18.24
CA PRO A 135 1.65 -4.68 17.59
C PRO A 135 2.06 -4.98 16.14
N ILE A 136 2.59 -4.01 15.38
CA ILE A 136 3.15 -4.27 14.03
C ILE A 136 4.30 -5.28 14.12
N LEU A 137 5.33 -5.00 14.93
CA LEU A 137 6.51 -5.86 15.07
C LEU A 137 6.14 -7.26 15.57
N LYS A 138 5.13 -7.37 16.44
CA LYS A 138 4.60 -8.66 16.90
C LYS A 138 4.07 -9.51 15.73
N GLN A 139 3.27 -8.94 14.83
CA GLN A 139 2.74 -9.71 13.70
C GLN A 139 3.79 -10.01 12.64
N LEU A 140 4.71 -9.08 12.37
CA LEU A 140 5.82 -9.33 11.42
C LEU A 140 6.68 -10.53 11.86
N ARG A 141 7.01 -10.65 13.16
CA ARG A 141 7.73 -11.82 13.70
C ARG A 141 6.93 -13.11 13.57
N ARG A 142 5.60 -13.06 13.78
CA ARG A 142 4.72 -14.24 13.75
C ARG A 142 4.51 -14.76 12.33
N ILE A 143 4.36 -13.88 11.35
CA ILE A 143 3.96 -14.25 9.99
C ILE A 143 5.19 -14.47 9.11
N GLY A 144 6.19 -13.60 9.21
CA GLY A 144 7.35 -13.60 8.32
C GLY A 144 6.99 -13.17 6.90
N VAL A 145 7.53 -12.04 6.46
CA VAL A 145 7.39 -11.55 5.08
C VAL A 145 8.78 -11.33 4.47
N ARG A 146 8.87 -11.16 3.15
CA ARG A 146 10.14 -11.02 2.43
C ARG A 146 11.00 -9.83 2.89
N GLY A 147 10.37 -8.82 3.48
CA GLY A 147 10.95 -7.55 3.86
C GLY A 147 9.93 -6.44 3.61
N GLY A 148 10.35 -5.19 3.67
CA GLY A 148 9.46 -4.07 3.43
C GLY A 148 10.01 -2.76 3.99
N ILE A 149 9.18 -1.74 3.92
CA ILE A 149 9.42 -0.44 4.52
C ILE A 149 8.29 -0.11 5.49
N ALA A 150 8.59 0.71 6.50
CA ALA A 150 7.60 1.34 7.35
C ALA A 150 7.68 2.84 7.14
N HIS A 151 6.53 3.48 6.94
CA HIS A 151 6.36 4.91 6.86
C HIS A 151 5.23 5.34 7.82
N ALA A 152 4.97 6.65 7.91
CA ALA A 152 3.97 7.23 8.80
C ALA A 152 3.43 8.54 8.22
#